data_AF-A0A3Q9Q4Z5-F1
#
_entry.id   AF-A0A3Q9Q4Z5-F1
#
_cell.length_a   1.000
_cell.length_b   1.000
_cell.length_c   1.000
_cell.angle_alpha   90.00
_cell.angle_beta   90.00
_cell.angle_gamma   90.00
#
_symmetry.space_group_name_H-M   'P 1'
#
loop_
_entity.id
_entity.type
_entity.pdbx_description
1 polymer ?
#
loop_
_entity_poly.entity_id
_entity_poly.type
_entity_poly.pdbx_seq_one_letter_code
_entity_poly.pdbx_strand_id
1 'polypeptide(L)'
;MSRYIATIRSLADEHRADPAGTIGYDRMLRTYFAQGFPASSGEDHALWIGCCLEEFPTLASLYEGAVAEGYAIENVSVEMATAMASEASTPAGPSVAERFGLVM
;
A
#
# COMPACT_ATOMS: atom_id res chain seq x y z
N MET A 1 3.28 4.18 -10.09
CA MET A 1 2.79 3.24 -9.08
C MET A 1 3.53 1.93 -9.28
N SER A 2 4.56 1.69 -8.48
CA SER A 2 5.17 0.36 -8.36
C SER A 2 4.24 -0.58 -7.62
N ARG A 3 4.38 -1.87 -7.93
CA ARG A 3 3.66 -2.98 -7.28
C ARG A 3 4.62 -4.14 -7.13
N TYR A 4 4.65 -4.70 -5.94
CA TYR A 4 5.49 -5.83 -5.56
C TYR A 4 4.63 -6.87 -4.85
N ILE A 5 4.96 -8.14 -5.07
CA ILE A 5 4.32 -9.24 -4.36
C ILE A 5 4.87 -9.29 -2.94
N ALA A 6 3.98 -9.32 -1.96
CA ALA A 6 4.27 -9.50 -0.55
C ALA A 6 3.25 -10.48 0.04
N THR A 7 3.54 -10.98 1.24
CA THR A 7 2.59 -11.84 1.94
C THR A 7 1.77 -10.99 2.90
N ILE A 8 0.45 -11.06 2.80
CA ILE A 8 -0.47 -10.41 3.75
C ILE A 8 -1.01 -11.49 4.67
N ARG A 9 -0.72 -11.40 5.97
CA ARG A 9 -1.21 -12.34 6.98
C ARG A 9 -2.32 -11.70 7.80
N SER A 10 -3.38 -12.45 8.08
CA SER A 10 -4.39 -12.03 9.05
C SER A 10 -3.84 -12.16 10.48
N LEU A 11 -4.06 -11.12 11.30
CA LEU A 11 -3.74 -11.17 12.73
C LEU A 11 -4.83 -11.87 13.55
N ALA A 12 -6.03 -12.03 12.99
CA ALA A 12 -7.14 -12.73 13.64
C ALA A 12 -7.06 -14.26 13.47
N ASP A 13 -6.39 -14.75 12.42
CA ASP A 13 -6.20 -16.16 12.12
C ASP A 13 -4.79 -16.39 11.54
N GLU A 14 -3.92 -17.03 12.32
CA GLU A 14 -2.53 -17.28 11.96
C GLU A 14 -2.35 -18.18 10.73
N HIS A 15 -3.35 -19.00 10.40
CA HIS A 15 -3.33 -19.88 9.22
C HIS A 15 -3.81 -19.18 7.95
N ARG A 16 -4.39 -17.98 8.09
CA ARG A 16 -4.91 -17.20 6.97
C ARG A 16 -3.86 -16.22 6.47
N ALA A 17 -3.21 -16.59 5.39
CA ALA A 17 -2.26 -15.74 4.67
C ALA A 17 -2.58 -15.69 3.17
N ASP A 18 -2.37 -14.52 2.58
CA ASP A 18 -2.38 -14.30 1.15
C ASP A 18 -0.93 -14.09 0.66
N PRO A 19 -0.28 -15.12 0.07
CA PRO A 19 1.08 -15.00 -0.45
C PRO A 19 1.18 -14.20 -1.74
N ALA A 20 0.05 -13.88 -2.38
CA ALA A 20 -0.04 -13.11 -3.62
C ALA A 20 -0.53 -11.68 -3.40
N GLY A 21 -0.50 -11.19 -2.16
CA GLY A 21 -0.82 -9.81 -1.83
C GLY A 21 0.15 -8.83 -2.48
N THR A 22 -0.29 -7.58 -2.58
CA THR A 22 0.47 -6.51 -3.26
C THR A 22 0.80 -5.40 -2.29
N ILE A 23 2.04 -4.91 -2.35
CA ILE A 23 2.49 -3.67 -1.71
C ILE A 23 3.10 -2.75 -2.77
N GLY A 24 3.00 -1.44 -2.60
CA GLY A 24 3.63 -0.51 -3.52
C GLY A 24 3.60 0.94 -3.05
N TYR A 25 4.07 1.82 -3.93
CA TYR A 25 3.95 3.27 -3.76
C TYR A 25 3.20 3.89 -4.94
N ASP A 26 2.18 4.69 -4.66
CA ASP A 26 1.47 5.49 -5.64
C ASP A 26 2.00 6.93 -5.61
N ARG A 27 2.63 7.36 -6.71
CA ARG A 27 3.16 8.72 -6.87
C ARG A 27 2.10 9.80 -6.94
N MET A 28 0.94 9.53 -7.55
CA MET A 28 -0.12 10.53 -7.68
C MET A 28 -0.77 10.81 -6.34
N LEU A 29 -0.95 9.76 -5.54
CA LEU A 29 -1.48 9.85 -4.18
C LEU A 29 -0.40 10.08 -3.13
N ARG A 30 0.89 10.08 -3.48
CA ARG A 30 2.01 10.22 -2.53
C ARG A 30 1.94 9.26 -1.34
N THR A 31 1.39 8.07 -1.54
CA THR A 31 1.11 7.11 -0.47
C THR A 31 1.65 5.74 -0.81
N TYR A 32 2.12 5.04 0.21
CA TYR A 32 2.26 3.59 0.17
C TYR A 32 0.88 2.94 0.27
N PHE A 33 0.72 1.77 -0.33
CA PHE A 33 -0.54 1.03 -0.32
C PHE A 33 -0.30 -0.47 -0.18
N ALA A 34 -1.32 -1.18 0.30
CA ALA A 34 -1.34 -2.63 0.37
C ALA A 34 -2.71 -3.18 -0.03
N GLN A 35 -2.69 -4.34 -0.71
CA GLN A 35 -3.87 -5.08 -1.13
C GLN A 35 -3.69 -6.56 -0.84
N GLY A 36 -4.73 -7.22 -0.35
CA GLY A 36 -4.70 -8.66 -0.09
C GLY A 36 -6.09 -9.24 0.10
N PHE A 37 -6.16 -10.56 -0.01
CA PHE A 37 -7.37 -11.36 0.06
C PHE A 37 -8.43 -10.91 -0.97
N PRO A 38 -8.15 -11.05 -2.27
CA PRO A 38 -9.13 -10.75 -3.31
C PRO A 38 -10.36 -11.65 -3.18
N ALA A 39 -11.54 -11.07 -3.36
CA ALA A 39 -12.79 -11.79 -3.46
C ALA A 39 -12.84 -12.61 -4.76
N SER A 40 -13.70 -13.63 -4.79
CA SER A 40 -13.89 -14.48 -5.98
C SER A 40 -14.41 -13.73 -7.21
N SER A 41 -15.04 -12.56 -7.02
CA SER A 41 -15.45 -11.63 -8.09
C SER A 41 -14.33 -10.68 -8.55
N GLY A 42 -13.16 -10.70 -7.90
CA GLY A 42 -11.93 -10.04 -8.33
C GLY A 42 -11.80 -8.54 -8.05
N GLU A 43 -12.90 -7.81 -7.84
CA GLU A 43 -12.84 -6.36 -7.61
C GLU A 43 -12.67 -5.97 -6.13
N ASP A 44 -13.17 -6.80 -5.21
CA ASP A 44 -13.15 -6.53 -3.78
C ASP A 44 -11.97 -7.21 -3.09
N HIS A 45 -11.39 -6.57 -2.09
CA HIS A 45 -10.24 -7.08 -1.33
C HIS A 45 -10.52 -6.88 0.17
N ALA A 46 -10.28 -7.91 0.98
CA ALA A 46 -10.49 -7.78 2.42
C ALA A 46 -9.51 -6.77 3.07
N LEU A 47 -8.32 -6.61 2.48
CA LEU A 47 -7.41 -5.51 2.78
C LEU A 47 -7.21 -4.66 1.52
N TRP A 48 -7.57 -3.37 1.58
CA TRP A 48 -7.19 -2.38 0.59
C TRP A 48 -7.05 -1.01 1.25
N ILE A 49 -5.80 -0.59 1.47
CA ILE A 49 -5.46 0.67 2.16
C ILE A 49 -4.47 1.48 1.33
N GLY A 50 -4.39 2.80 1.54
CA GLY A 50 -3.54 3.69 0.74
C GLY A 50 -4.22 4.15 -0.55
N CYS A 51 -5.52 4.47 -0.46
CA CYS A 51 -6.34 4.94 -1.56
C CYS A 51 -6.53 6.47 -1.56
N CYS A 52 -6.10 7.14 -0.49
CA CYS A 52 -6.22 8.59 -0.33
C CYS A 52 -4.86 9.30 -0.53
N LEU A 53 -4.94 10.59 -0.84
CA LEU A 53 -3.76 11.44 -0.94
C LEU A 53 -3.04 11.51 0.42
N GLU A 54 -1.76 11.18 0.43
CA GLU A 54 -0.84 11.21 1.57
C GLU A 54 -1.31 10.38 2.79
N GLU A 55 -2.13 9.34 2.57
CA GLU A 55 -2.68 8.48 3.63
C GLU A 55 -1.59 7.78 4.45
N PHE A 56 -0.61 7.18 3.76
CA PHE A 56 0.56 6.53 4.33
C PHE A 56 1.81 7.06 3.61
N PRO A 57 2.38 8.20 4.02
CA PRO A 57 3.51 8.81 3.34
C PRO A 57 4.83 8.06 3.55
N THR A 58 4.85 7.10 4.49
CA THR A 58 6.02 6.26 4.79
C THR A 58 5.64 4.78 4.80
N LEU A 59 6.63 3.91 4.57
CA LEU A 59 6.42 2.47 4.68
C LEU A 59 6.05 2.06 6.12
N ALA A 60 6.58 2.76 7.13
CA ALA A 60 6.24 2.55 8.54
C ALA A 60 4.75 2.84 8.82
N SER A 61 4.24 3.98 8.34
CA SER A 61 2.82 4.31 8.48
C SER A 61 1.90 3.30 7.80
N LEU A 62 2.34 2.71 6.67
CA LEU A 62 1.58 1.64 6.02
C LEU A 62 1.53 0.37 6.89
N TYR A 63 2.65 -0.03 7.49
CA TYR A 63 2.66 -1.19 8.39
C TYR A 63 1.76 -0.98 9.61
N GLU A 64 1.80 0.21 10.22
CA GLU A 64 0.92 0.56 11.33
C GLU A 64 -0.56 0.54 10.91
N GLY A 65 -0.89 1.09 9.73
CA GLY A 65 -2.23 1.04 9.16
C GLY A 65 -2.70 -0.39 8.89
N ALA A 66 -1.85 -1.25 8.32
CA ALA A 66 -2.18 -2.66 8.10
C ALA A 66 -2.47 -3.38 9.42
N VAL A 67 -1.69 -3.13 10.48
CA VAL A 67 -1.93 -3.69 11.82
C VAL A 67 -3.25 -3.21 12.40
N ALA A 68 -3.60 -1.93 12.21
CA ALA A 68 -4.87 -1.38 12.64
C ALA A 68 -6.08 -2.05 11.93
N GLU A 69 -5.91 -2.43 10.66
CA GLU A 69 -6.88 -3.23 9.89
C GLU A 69 -6.85 -4.74 10.24
N GLY A 70 -5.98 -5.18 11.16
CA GLY A 70 -5.89 -6.58 11.57
C GLY A 70 -5.03 -7.45 10.65
N TYR A 71 -4.06 -6.87 9.96
CA TYR A 71 -3.16 -7.55 9.04
C TYR A 71 -1.68 -7.25 9.30
N ALA A 72 -0.80 -8.18 8.92
CA ALA A 72 0.63 -7.96 8.86
C ALA A 72 1.10 -8.11 7.41
N ILE A 73 2.05 -7.27 7.00
CA ILE A 73 2.71 -7.37 5.70
C ILE A 73 4.10 -8.00 5.92
N GLU A 74 4.37 -9.09 5.21
CA GLU A 74 5.57 -9.90 5.35
C GLU A 74 6.25 -10.10 3.99
N ASN A 75 7.47 -10.65 4.00
CA ASN A 75 8.28 -10.92 2.81
C ASN A 75 8.63 -9.68 1.97
N VAL A 76 8.67 -8.50 2.59
CA VAL A 76 9.17 -7.28 1.95
C VAL A 76 10.70 -7.24 2.02
N SER A 77 11.37 -7.52 0.90
CA SER A 77 12.82 -7.48 0.79
C SER A 77 13.36 -6.04 0.80
N VAL A 78 14.65 -5.91 1.10
CA VAL A 78 15.35 -4.62 1.10
C VAL A 78 15.34 -3.98 -0.29
N GLU A 79 15.45 -4.80 -1.35
CA GLU A 79 15.40 -4.33 -2.74
C GLU A 79 14.03 -3.72 -3.07
N MET A 80 12.94 -4.36 -2.63
CA MET A 80 11.58 -3.84 -2.82
C MET A 80 11.37 -2.55 -2.05
N ALA A 81 11.77 -2.51 -0.78
CA ALA A 81 11.69 -1.31 0.04
C ALA A 81 12.51 -0.15 -0.56
N THR A 82 13.72 -0.43 -1.05
CA THR A 82 14.60 0.56 -1.70
C THR A 82 13.99 1.07 -2.99
N ALA A 83 13.40 0.19 -3.80
CA ALA A 83 12.76 0.58 -5.06
C ALA A 83 11.53 1.47 -4.81
N MET A 84 10.67 1.14 -3.84
CA MET A 84 9.56 1.99 -3.45
C MET A 84 10.02 3.34 -2.89
N ALA A 85 11.05 3.34 -2.04
CA ALA A 85 11.62 4.58 -1.49
C ALA A 85 12.24 5.46 -2.58
N SER A 86 12.89 4.86 -3.58
CA SER A 86 13.40 5.59 -4.75
C SER A 86 12.25 6.22 -5.54
N GLU A 87 11.13 5.52 -5.73
CA GLU A 87 9.94 6.09 -6.38
C GLU A 87 9.36 7.25 -5.55
N ALA A 88 9.25 7.09 -4.24
CA ALA A 88 8.76 8.11 -3.32
C ALA A 88 9.65 9.37 -3.26
N SER A 89 10.95 9.22 -3.45
CA SER A 89 11.91 10.35 -3.48
C SER A 89 11.82 11.19 -4.76
N THR A 90 11.15 10.70 -5.80
CA THR A 90 10.98 11.46 -7.05
C THR A 90 9.77 12.38 -6.90
N PRO A 91 9.94 13.72 -6.96
CA PRO A 91 8.84 14.65 -6.82
C PRO A 91 7.67 14.26 -7.73
N ALA A 92 6.51 14.07 -7.13
CA ALA A 92 5.28 13.94 -7.89
C ALA A 92 4.98 15.31 -8.52
N GLY A 93 4.58 15.33 -9.79
CA GLY A 93 3.91 16.52 -10.32
C GLY A 93 2.61 16.76 -9.52
N PRO A 94 2.03 17.96 -9.58
CA PRO A 94 0.82 18.26 -8.82
C PRO A 94 -0.28 17.26 -9.16
N SER A 95 -0.92 16.73 -8.11
CA SER A 95 -2.04 15.80 -8.21
C SER A 95 -3.21 16.44 -8.95
N VAL A 96 -4.16 15.63 -9.43
CA VAL A 96 -5.39 16.17 -10.05
C VAL A 96 -6.10 17.11 -9.08
N ALA A 97 -6.19 16.73 -7.79
CA ALA A 97 -6.82 17.56 -6.78
C ALA A 97 -6.12 18.93 -6.62
N GLU A 98 -4.80 18.98 -6.58
CA GLU A 98 -4.04 20.24 -6.48
C GLU A 98 -4.16 21.09 -7.75
N ARG A 99 -4.14 20.48 -8.93
CA ARG A 99 -4.33 21.20 -10.21
C ARG A 99 -5.69 21.89 -10.28
N PHE A 100 -6.69 21.34 -9.62
CA PHE A 100 -8.04 21.91 -9.53
C PHE A 100 -8.28 22.72 -8.24
N GLY A 101 -7.27 22.91 -7.39
CA GLY A 101 -7.38 23.70 -6.15
C GLY A 101 -8.23 23.05 -5.05
N LEU A 102 -8.41 21.73 -5.08
CA LEU A 102 -9.17 20.95 -4.10
C LEU A 102 -8.34 20.55 -2.87
N VAL A 103 -7.01 20.64 -2.98
CA VAL A 103 -6.03 20.45 -1.91
C VAL A 103 -4.98 21.55 -2.08
N MET A 104 -4.61 22.21 -0.97
CA MET A 104 -3.66 23.34 -0.92
C MET A 104 -2.26 22.90 -0.49
#